data_AF-A0A7Y2MNI0-F1
#
_entry.id   AF-A0A7Y2MNI0-F1
#
_cell.length_a   1.000
_cell.length_b   1.000
_cell.length_c   1.000
_cell.angle_alpha   90.00
_cell.angle_beta   90.00
_cell.angle_gamma   90.00
#
_symmetry.space_group_name_H-M   'P 1'
#
loop_
_entity.id
_entity.type
_entity.pdbx_description
1 polymer ?
#
loop_
_entity_poly.entity_id
_entity_poly.type
_entity_poly.pdbx_seq_one_letter_code
_entity_poly.pdbx_strand_id
1 'polypeptide(L)'
;APINLYGATKLTSDKLFVAANNIKGKKDIKFSVVRYGNVMGSNGSVIPFFIKKKKEGLIPITDPDMTRFNISLDGGVDMVFYALEHAWGGEIFVPKIPSYKILELAEAIAPGIPTKIVGIRPGEKIHEEMISSGDSYNSFDLGKYYVILPTKTTWNLEEYLKAFKGEKVTPGFSYNSGNNNEWVSIDEIRNLIVEHVDPDFTA
;
A
#
# COMPACT_ATOMS: atom_id res chain seq x y z
N ALA A 1 -9.36 -4.39 -9.15
CA ALA A 1 -8.80 -3.79 -10.40
C ALA A 1 -8.68 -2.26 -10.27
N PRO A 2 -7.72 -1.59 -10.93
CA PRO A 2 -7.61 -0.13 -10.87
C PRO A 2 -8.78 0.54 -11.60
N ILE A 3 -9.25 1.70 -11.10
CA ILE A 3 -10.35 2.48 -11.71
C ILE A 3 -9.86 3.73 -12.45
N ASN A 4 -8.61 4.15 -12.20
CA ASN A 4 -8.01 5.32 -12.83
C ASN A 4 -6.83 4.93 -13.73
N LEU A 5 -6.49 5.82 -14.65
CA LEU A 5 -5.42 5.60 -15.63
C LEU A 5 -4.07 5.36 -14.95
N TYR A 6 -3.76 6.09 -13.86
CA TYR A 6 -2.54 5.88 -13.09
C TYR A 6 -2.41 4.42 -12.63
N GLY A 7 -3.42 3.89 -11.95
CA GLY A 7 -3.45 2.50 -11.50
C GLY A 7 -3.42 1.51 -12.66
N ALA A 8 -4.07 1.81 -13.79
CA ALA A 8 -4.00 0.97 -14.99
C ALA A 8 -2.58 0.90 -15.55
N THR A 9 -1.86 2.02 -15.62
CA THR A 9 -0.46 2.03 -16.08
C THR A 9 0.49 1.30 -15.12
N LYS A 10 0.24 1.37 -13.80
CA LYS A 10 0.99 0.60 -12.81
C LYS A 10 0.72 -0.89 -12.92
N LEU A 11 -0.54 -1.29 -13.13
CA LEU A 11 -0.87 -2.68 -13.41
C LEU A 11 -0.15 -3.20 -14.67
N THR A 12 -0.09 -2.40 -15.75
CA THR A 12 0.70 -2.74 -16.93
C THR A 12 2.17 -2.90 -16.59
N SER A 13 2.75 -1.98 -15.82
CA SER A 13 4.13 -2.08 -15.32
C SER A 13 4.37 -3.39 -14.58
N ASP A 14 3.53 -3.73 -13.60
CA ASP A 14 3.66 -4.96 -12.81
C ASP A 14 3.68 -6.19 -13.72
N LYS A 15 2.77 -6.25 -14.70
CA LYS A 15 2.70 -7.36 -15.67
C LYS A 15 3.95 -7.44 -16.55
N LEU A 16 4.52 -6.30 -16.97
CA LEU A 16 5.75 -6.28 -17.76
C LEU A 16 6.95 -6.82 -16.96
N PHE A 17 7.14 -6.37 -15.72
CA PHE A 17 8.23 -6.84 -14.87
C PHE A 17 8.12 -8.34 -14.57
N VAL A 18 6.91 -8.82 -14.23
CA VAL A 18 6.70 -10.25 -13.97
C VAL A 18 6.96 -11.07 -15.25
N ALA A 19 6.43 -10.65 -16.40
CA ALA A 19 6.61 -11.34 -17.67
C ALA A 19 8.08 -11.34 -18.16
N ALA A 20 8.86 -10.31 -17.82
CA ALA A 20 10.27 -10.21 -18.17
C ALA A 20 11.09 -11.43 -17.71
N ASN A 21 10.70 -12.06 -16.59
CA ASN A 21 11.36 -13.28 -16.11
C ASN A 21 11.24 -14.47 -17.08
N ASN A 22 10.24 -14.50 -17.94
CA ASN A 22 10.05 -15.54 -18.95
C ASN A 22 10.80 -15.27 -20.26
N ILE A 23 11.21 -14.01 -20.51
CA ILE A 23 11.84 -13.58 -21.77
C ILE A 23 13.30 -13.13 -21.61
N LYS A 24 13.85 -13.15 -20.40
CA LYS A 24 15.26 -12.81 -20.11
C LYS A 24 16.29 -13.79 -20.70
N GLY A 25 15.85 -14.95 -21.20
CA GLY A 25 16.73 -15.99 -21.74
C GLY A 25 17.64 -16.58 -20.65
N LYS A 26 18.94 -16.71 -20.96
CA LYS A 26 19.95 -17.24 -20.03
C LYS A 26 20.60 -16.18 -19.12
N LYS A 27 20.13 -14.92 -19.18
CA LYS A 27 20.71 -13.84 -18.38
C LYS A 27 20.36 -14.04 -16.91
N ASP A 28 21.36 -13.93 -16.05
CA ASP A 28 21.16 -13.92 -14.61
C ASP A 28 20.67 -12.53 -14.14
N ILE A 29 19.40 -12.28 -14.40
CA ILE A 29 18.69 -11.06 -13.99
C ILE A 29 17.33 -11.47 -13.42
N LYS A 30 16.89 -10.86 -12.34
CA LYS A 30 15.60 -11.15 -11.71
C LYS A 30 14.76 -9.89 -11.73
N PHE A 31 13.47 -10.04 -12.00
CA PHE A 31 12.53 -8.93 -11.98
C PHE A 31 11.42 -9.23 -10.97
N SER A 32 11.27 -8.37 -9.97
CA SER A 32 10.22 -8.47 -8.96
C SER A 32 9.65 -7.09 -8.70
N VAL A 33 8.44 -7.04 -8.15
CA VAL A 33 7.70 -5.82 -7.90
C VAL A 33 7.47 -5.69 -6.40
N VAL A 34 7.56 -4.46 -5.91
CA VAL A 34 7.15 -4.09 -4.57
C VAL A 34 5.92 -3.20 -4.70
N ARG A 35 4.84 -3.55 -4.01
CA ARG A 35 3.57 -2.83 -4.03
C ARG A 35 3.16 -2.48 -2.60
N TYR A 36 3.04 -1.20 -2.31
CA TYR A 36 2.56 -0.69 -1.02
C TYR A 36 1.59 0.48 -1.21
N GLY A 37 0.91 0.82 -0.12
CA GLY A 37 -0.08 1.89 -0.06
C GLY A 37 0.52 3.30 0.00
N ASN A 38 -0.20 4.21 0.67
CA ASN A 38 0.21 5.60 0.76
C ASN A 38 1.42 5.75 1.68
N VAL A 39 2.47 6.37 1.15
CA VAL A 39 3.64 6.75 1.94
C VAL A 39 3.31 8.01 2.73
N MET A 40 3.49 7.92 4.04
CA MET A 40 3.23 9.02 4.96
C MET A 40 4.09 10.23 4.63
N GLY A 41 3.50 11.42 4.63
CA GLY A 41 4.21 12.68 4.38
C GLY A 41 4.76 12.86 2.97
N SER A 42 4.44 11.96 2.01
CA SER A 42 4.98 12.09 0.65
C SER A 42 4.56 13.42 0.01
N ASN A 43 5.40 13.97 -0.87
CA ASN A 43 5.11 15.22 -1.57
C ASN A 43 3.76 15.15 -2.29
N GLY A 44 2.90 16.14 -2.03
CA GLY A 44 1.56 16.23 -2.61
C GLY A 44 0.52 15.26 -2.03
N SER A 45 0.84 14.54 -0.95
CA SER A 45 -0.13 13.69 -0.25
C SER A 45 -1.09 14.48 0.64
N VAL A 46 -2.08 13.78 1.19
CA VAL A 46 -3.16 14.37 1.98
C VAL A 46 -2.68 14.98 3.30
N ILE A 47 -1.64 14.42 3.94
CA ILE A 47 -1.12 14.92 5.22
C ILE A 47 -0.54 16.35 5.08
N PRO A 48 0.46 16.61 4.21
CA PRO A 48 0.94 17.97 3.97
C PRO A 48 -0.16 18.92 3.49
N PHE A 49 -1.14 18.41 2.74
CA PHE A 49 -2.27 19.21 2.28
C PHE A 49 -3.19 19.63 3.45
N PHE A 50 -3.54 18.73 4.36
CA PHE A 50 -4.36 19.05 5.54
C PHE A 50 -3.63 19.97 6.51
N ILE A 51 -2.32 19.79 6.72
CA ILE A 51 -1.51 20.72 7.55
C ILE A 51 -1.57 22.15 6.99
N LYS A 52 -1.53 22.30 5.65
CA LYS A 52 -1.70 23.61 5.01
C LYS A 52 -3.13 24.14 5.15
N LYS A 53 -4.14 23.29 4.91
CA LYS A 53 -5.56 23.66 4.98
C LYS A 53 -6.04 23.99 6.39
N LYS A 54 -5.40 23.43 7.42
CA LYS A 54 -5.62 23.79 8.83
C LYS A 54 -5.55 25.31 9.04
N LYS A 55 -4.58 25.98 8.40
CA LYS A 55 -4.38 27.44 8.51
C LYS A 55 -5.51 28.26 7.85
N GLU A 56 -6.26 27.65 6.95
CA GLU A 56 -7.42 28.27 6.27
C GLU A 56 -8.74 28.05 7.04
N GLY A 57 -8.73 27.26 8.12
CA GLY A 57 -9.91 27.04 8.98
C GLY A 57 -10.97 26.09 8.42
N LEU A 58 -10.65 25.29 7.40
CA LEU A 58 -11.56 24.31 6.81
C LEU A 58 -10.79 23.12 6.21
N ILE A 59 -11.17 21.90 6.57
CA ILE A 59 -10.58 20.68 5.98
C ILE A 59 -11.54 20.10 4.92
N PRO A 60 -11.14 20.03 3.64
CA PRO A 60 -11.98 19.40 2.62
C PRO A 60 -11.86 17.88 2.69
N ILE A 61 -13.00 17.19 2.78
CA ILE A 61 -13.13 15.74 2.78
C ILE A 61 -13.81 15.31 1.48
N THR A 62 -13.22 14.38 0.75
CA THR A 62 -13.81 13.88 -0.50
C THR A 62 -15.01 12.98 -0.22
N ASP A 63 -14.82 11.99 0.65
CA ASP A 63 -15.84 11.05 1.11
C ASP A 63 -15.54 10.65 2.57
N PRO A 64 -16.55 10.63 3.48
CA PRO A 64 -16.33 10.35 4.90
C PRO A 64 -15.93 8.90 5.20
N ASP A 65 -16.28 7.94 4.33
CA ASP A 65 -15.97 6.52 4.51
C ASP A 65 -14.60 6.14 3.95
N MET A 66 -13.86 7.12 3.42
CA MET A 66 -12.58 6.89 2.77
C MET A 66 -11.51 6.36 3.73
N THR A 67 -10.82 5.29 3.32
CA THR A 67 -9.72 4.67 4.07
C THR A 67 -8.48 4.53 3.20
N ARG A 68 -7.31 4.57 3.83
CA ARG A 68 -6.01 4.37 3.15
C ARG A 68 -5.13 3.48 3.99
N PHE A 69 -4.26 2.71 3.34
CA PHE A 69 -3.15 2.04 4.00
C PHE A 69 -2.06 3.05 4.34
N ASN A 70 -1.41 2.87 5.50
CA ASN A 70 -0.37 3.74 5.99
C ASN A 70 0.98 3.02 6.05
N ILE A 71 1.99 3.56 5.38
CA ILE A 71 3.37 3.08 5.49
C ILE A 71 4.30 4.28 5.68
N SER A 72 5.29 4.17 6.56
CA SER A 72 6.37 5.17 6.66
C SER A 72 7.28 5.08 5.43
N LEU A 73 8.07 6.12 5.19
CA LEU A 73 9.07 6.09 4.11
C LEU A 73 10.07 4.96 4.33
N ASP A 74 10.56 4.81 5.56
CA ASP A 74 11.51 3.76 5.94
C ASP A 74 10.91 2.37 5.76
N GLY A 75 9.64 2.17 6.13
CA GLY A 75 8.95 0.90 5.89
C GLY A 75 8.85 0.54 4.40
N GLY A 76 8.68 1.55 3.54
CA GLY A 76 8.73 1.37 2.08
C GLY A 76 10.13 1.00 1.59
N VAL A 77 11.17 1.64 2.11
CA VAL A 77 12.58 1.37 1.79
C VAL A 77 13.00 -0.02 2.25
N ASP A 78 12.67 -0.41 3.49
CA ASP A 78 12.93 -1.73 4.06
C ASP A 78 12.35 -2.84 3.20
N MET A 79 11.15 -2.61 2.65
CA MET A 79 10.51 -3.59 1.78
C MET A 79 11.24 -3.74 0.43
N VAL A 80 11.80 -2.66 -0.11
CA VAL A 80 12.64 -2.72 -1.31
C VAL A 80 13.91 -3.53 -1.03
N PHE A 81 14.59 -3.28 0.10
CA PHE A 81 15.77 -4.07 0.48
C PHE A 81 15.43 -5.53 0.71
N TYR A 82 14.31 -5.83 1.38
CA TYR A 82 13.82 -7.19 1.54
C TYR A 82 13.64 -7.88 0.18
N ALA A 83 13.00 -7.22 -0.79
CA ALA A 83 12.81 -7.78 -2.12
C ALA A 83 14.13 -7.99 -2.86
N LEU A 84 15.10 -7.07 -2.74
CA LEU A 84 16.43 -7.22 -3.37
C LEU A 84 17.20 -8.44 -2.83
N GLU A 85 17.13 -8.69 -1.53
CA GLU A 85 17.81 -9.80 -0.88
C GLU A 85 17.11 -11.15 -1.13
N HIS A 86 15.78 -11.16 -1.16
CA HIS A 86 14.99 -12.38 -1.11
C HIS A 86 14.34 -12.80 -2.44
N ALA A 87 14.38 -11.96 -3.49
CA ALA A 87 13.73 -12.28 -4.76
C ALA A 87 14.38 -13.47 -5.50
N TRP A 88 13.53 -14.40 -5.92
CA TRP A 88 13.82 -15.47 -6.87
C TRP A 88 13.41 -15.07 -8.30
N GLY A 89 12.54 -14.06 -8.43
CA GLY A 89 12.11 -13.43 -9.67
C GLY A 89 10.66 -13.77 -10.01
N GLY A 90 9.85 -12.75 -10.28
CA GLY A 90 8.44 -12.83 -10.65
C GLY A 90 7.47 -12.46 -9.52
N GLU A 91 7.97 -12.24 -8.31
CA GLU A 91 7.17 -11.89 -7.15
C GLU A 91 6.60 -10.48 -7.26
N ILE A 92 5.39 -10.30 -6.72
CA ILE A 92 4.88 -9.00 -6.31
C ILE A 92 4.74 -9.05 -4.79
N PHE A 93 5.68 -8.44 -4.08
CA PHE A 93 5.65 -8.35 -2.62
C PHE A 93 4.66 -7.26 -2.20
N VAL A 94 3.90 -7.52 -1.13
CA VAL A 94 2.93 -6.60 -0.53
C VAL A 94 3.13 -6.59 0.99
N PRO A 95 3.31 -5.45 1.67
CA PRO A 95 3.53 -5.43 3.10
C PRO A 95 2.21 -5.50 3.86
N LYS A 96 2.23 -6.11 5.04
CA LYS A 96 1.13 -6.00 6.00
C LYS A 96 1.30 -4.70 6.78
N ILE A 97 0.42 -3.75 6.53
CA ILE A 97 0.46 -2.40 7.08
C ILE A 97 -0.92 -1.96 7.57
N PRO A 98 -0.99 -1.08 8.58
CA PRO A 98 -2.25 -0.62 9.13
C PRO A 98 -2.99 0.33 8.17
N SER A 99 -4.28 0.52 8.42
CA SER A 99 -5.11 1.51 7.72
C SER A 99 -5.42 2.71 8.62
N TYR A 100 -5.78 3.85 8.02
CA TYR A 100 -6.45 4.95 8.73
C TYR A 100 -7.73 5.37 8.00
N LYS A 101 -8.66 5.97 8.75
CA LYS A 101 -9.85 6.64 8.18
C LYS A 101 -9.56 8.11 7.93
N ILE A 102 -10.13 8.67 6.87
CA ILE A 102 -9.86 10.06 6.48
C ILE A 102 -10.33 11.08 7.55
N LEU A 103 -11.42 10.78 8.25
CA LEU A 103 -11.94 11.65 9.30
C LEU A 103 -11.06 11.63 10.55
N GLU A 104 -10.53 10.47 10.93
CA GLU A 104 -9.56 10.34 12.03
C GLU A 104 -8.26 11.07 11.68
N LEU A 105 -7.82 11.01 10.41
CA LEU A 105 -6.69 11.80 9.94
C LEU A 105 -6.95 13.32 10.03
N ALA A 106 -8.15 13.77 9.64
CA ALA A 106 -8.52 15.18 9.74
C ALA A 106 -8.53 15.65 11.20
N GLU A 107 -9.11 14.87 12.10
CA GLU A 107 -9.15 15.15 13.54
C GLU A 107 -7.75 15.10 14.19
N ALA A 108 -6.88 14.21 13.72
CA ALA A 108 -5.49 14.15 14.19
C ALA A 108 -4.73 15.42 13.84
N ILE A 109 -4.91 15.95 12.62
CA ILE A 109 -4.18 17.11 12.09
C ILE A 109 -4.78 18.44 12.55
N ALA A 110 -6.11 18.53 12.57
CA ALA A 110 -6.86 19.76 12.69
C ALA A 110 -8.08 19.58 13.63
N PRO A 111 -7.85 19.20 14.90
CA PRO A 111 -8.92 18.97 15.87
C PRO A 111 -9.82 20.19 16.02
N GLY A 112 -11.13 19.97 16.01
CA GLY A 112 -12.14 21.02 16.15
C GLY A 112 -12.29 21.97 14.95
N ILE A 113 -11.51 21.79 13.88
CA ILE A 113 -11.68 22.56 12.63
C ILE A 113 -12.78 21.90 11.79
N PRO A 114 -13.74 22.68 11.26
CA PRO A 114 -14.84 22.11 10.50
C PRO A 114 -14.34 21.39 9.23
N THR A 115 -14.98 20.27 8.92
CA THR A 115 -14.80 19.53 7.67
C THR A 115 -15.88 19.88 6.66
N LYS A 116 -15.54 19.97 5.37
CA LYS A 116 -16.52 20.14 4.29
C LYS A 116 -16.42 18.99 3.29
N ILE A 117 -17.56 18.34 3.01
CA ILE A 117 -17.63 17.33 1.96
C ILE A 117 -17.56 18.04 0.60
N VAL A 118 -16.52 17.75 -0.18
CA VAL A 118 -16.29 18.31 -1.52
C VAL A 118 -16.59 17.32 -2.64
N GLY A 119 -16.87 16.06 -2.29
CA GLY A 119 -17.17 14.98 -3.23
C GLY A 119 -15.92 14.26 -3.72
N ILE A 120 -16.13 13.05 -4.24
CA ILE A 120 -15.08 12.18 -4.78
C ILE A 120 -14.50 12.77 -6.06
N ARG A 121 -13.17 12.79 -6.17
CA ARG A 121 -12.49 13.24 -7.39
C ARG A 121 -12.57 12.18 -8.50
N PRO A 122 -12.52 12.55 -9.78
CA PRO A 122 -12.55 11.58 -10.88
C PRO A 122 -11.50 10.47 -10.73
N GLY A 123 -11.95 9.22 -10.66
CA GLY A 123 -11.09 8.05 -10.54
C GLY A 123 -10.51 7.79 -9.15
N GLU A 124 -10.98 8.47 -8.11
CA GLU A 124 -10.60 8.21 -6.73
C GLU A 124 -11.42 7.06 -6.12
N LYS A 125 -10.75 6.17 -5.39
CA LYS A 125 -11.39 5.05 -4.67
C LYS A 125 -11.75 5.47 -3.24
N ILE A 126 -12.84 4.92 -2.71
CA ILE A 126 -13.19 5.04 -1.29
C ILE A 126 -12.18 4.22 -0.46
N HIS A 127 -11.97 2.96 -0.84
CA HIS A 127 -10.98 2.09 -0.20
C HIS A 127 -9.94 1.61 -1.21
N GLU A 128 -8.67 1.61 -0.79
CA GLU A 128 -7.58 1.01 -1.57
C GLU A 128 -7.52 -0.51 -1.37
N GLU A 129 -7.03 -1.21 -2.39
CA GLU A 129 -6.89 -2.67 -2.44
C GLU A 129 -5.49 -3.02 -2.95
N MET A 130 -4.71 -3.78 -2.17
CA MET A 130 -3.36 -4.20 -2.55
C MET A 130 -3.33 -5.63 -3.12
N ILE A 131 -4.24 -6.49 -2.66
CA ILE A 131 -4.47 -7.85 -3.20
C ILE A 131 -5.94 -7.98 -3.49
N SER A 132 -6.28 -8.21 -4.76
CA SER A 132 -7.67 -8.44 -5.17
C SER A 132 -8.09 -9.88 -4.92
N SER A 133 -9.41 -10.11 -4.80
CA SER A 133 -9.96 -11.46 -4.70
C SER A 133 -9.55 -12.37 -5.87
N GLY A 134 -9.32 -11.80 -7.07
CA GLY A 134 -8.79 -12.53 -8.22
C GLY A 134 -7.30 -12.89 -8.08
N ASP A 135 -6.50 -12.05 -7.42
CA ASP A 135 -5.09 -12.33 -7.15
C ASP A 135 -4.89 -13.37 -6.04
N SER A 136 -5.89 -13.55 -5.16
CA SER A 136 -5.83 -14.49 -4.02
C SER A 136 -5.41 -15.91 -4.40
N TYR A 137 -5.78 -16.39 -5.59
CA TYR A 137 -5.46 -17.73 -6.06
C TYR A 137 -3.95 -17.99 -6.22
N ASN A 138 -3.17 -16.93 -6.42
CA ASN A 138 -1.72 -16.97 -6.53
C ASN A 138 -1.03 -16.18 -5.41
N SER A 139 -1.74 -15.88 -4.32
CA SER A 139 -1.20 -15.10 -3.20
C SER A 139 -0.84 -16.02 -2.03
N PHE A 140 0.24 -15.68 -1.34
CA PHE A 140 0.76 -16.42 -0.21
C PHE A 140 1.16 -15.45 0.91
N ASP A 141 0.98 -15.88 2.14
CA ASP A 141 1.41 -15.21 3.36
C ASP A 141 2.83 -15.67 3.72
N LEU A 142 3.76 -14.72 3.85
CA LEU A 142 5.15 -14.94 4.23
C LEU A 142 5.46 -14.36 5.63
N GLY A 143 4.45 -14.20 6.49
CA GLY A 143 4.58 -13.57 7.80
C GLY A 143 4.43 -12.05 7.72
N LYS A 144 5.54 -11.30 7.59
CA LYS A 144 5.52 -9.82 7.53
C LYS A 144 4.96 -9.28 6.20
N TYR A 145 5.09 -10.06 5.13
CA TYR A 145 4.69 -9.70 3.78
C TYR A 145 3.72 -10.74 3.23
N TYR A 146 2.83 -10.31 2.35
CA TYR A 146 2.25 -11.20 1.35
C TYR A 146 3.11 -11.20 0.09
N VAL A 147 2.95 -12.23 -0.72
CA VAL A 147 3.49 -12.28 -2.08
C VAL A 147 2.44 -12.76 -3.06
N ILE A 148 2.31 -12.08 -4.20
CA ILE A 148 1.55 -12.56 -5.34
C ILE A 148 2.55 -13.16 -6.34
N LEU A 149 2.38 -14.43 -6.67
CA LEU A 149 3.24 -15.16 -7.59
C LEU A 149 2.61 -15.27 -8.98
N PRO A 150 3.41 -15.42 -10.06
CA PRO A 150 2.87 -15.75 -11.36
C PRO A 150 2.28 -17.15 -11.35
N THR A 151 1.29 -17.42 -12.21
CA THR A 151 0.67 -18.75 -12.34
C THR A 151 1.69 -19.84 -12.64
N LYS A 152 2.79 -19.48 -13.32
CA LYS A 152 3.92 -20.36 -13.58
C LYS A 152 5.23 -19.63 -13.25
N THR A 153 6.00 -20.21 -12.35
CA THR A 153 7.33 -19.74 -11.94
C THR A 153 8.41 -20.42 -12.77
N THR A 154 9.59 -19.81 -12.84
CA THR A 154 10.80 -20.42 -13.47
C THR A 154 11.58 -21.31 -12.50
N TRP A 155 11.20 -21.27 -11.22
CA TRP A 155 11.75 -22.01 -10.10
C TRP A 155 10.67 -22.88 -9.44
N ASN A 156 11.08 -23.82 -8.58
CA ASN A 156 10.15 -24.74 -7.91
C ASN A 156 9.36 -24.03 -6.80
N LEU A 157 8.03 -24.04 -6.93
CA LEU A 157 7.13 -23.38 -5.98
C LEU A 157 7.22 -23.99 -4.57
N GLU A 158 7.29 -25.31 -4.44
CA GLU A 158 7.35 -25.98 -3.13
C GLU A 158 8.64 -25.63 -2.38
N GLU A 159 9.77 -25.51 -3.10
CA GLU A 159 11.04 -25.07 -2.51
C GLU A 159 10.97 -23.64 -2.01
N TYR A 160 10.36 -22.74 -2.78
CA TYR A 160 10.14 -21.35 -2.37
C TYR A 160 9.28 -21.27 -1.11
N LEU A 161 8.12 -21.96 -1.11
CA LEU A 161 7.23 -21.95 0.05
C LEU A 161 7.89 -22.55 1.28
N LYS A 162 8.73 -23.58 1.13
CA LYS A 162 9.52 -24.12 2.24
C LYS A 162 10.56 -23.13 2.76
N ALA A 163 11.26 -22.43 1.86
CA ALA A 163 12.29 -21.45 2.24
C ALA A 163 11.70 -20.26 3.02
N PHE A 164 10.53 -19.78 2.60
CA PHE A 164 9.86 -18.62 3.20
C PHE A 164 8.77 -18.98 4.22
N LYS A 165 8.54 -20.27 4.47
CA LYS A 165 7.40 -20.76 5.28
C LYS A 165 6.07 -20.17 4.78
N GLY A 166 5.92 -20.11 3.46
CA GLY A 166 4.80 -19.45 2.81
C GLY A 166 3.52 -20.27 2.88
N GLU A 167 2.43 -19.65 3.32
CA GLU A 167 1.11 -20.27 3.41
C GLU A 167 0.16 -19.69 2.38
N LYS A 168 -0.64 -20.52 1.72
CA LYS A 168 -1.58 -20.03 0.70
C LYS A 168 -2.73 -19.29 1.38
N VAL A 169 -3.04 -18.08 0.90
CA VAL A 169 -4.21 -17.35 1.40
C VAL A 169 -5.51 -18.04 0.97
N THR A 170 -6.59 -17.80 1.70
CA THR A 170 -7.90 -18.37 1.37
C THR A 170 -8.39 -17.86 0.00
N PRO A 171 -8.94 -18.73 -0.88
CA PRO A 171 -9.55 -18.29 -2.13
C PRO A 171 -10.63 -17.22 -1.89
N GLY A 172 -10.57 -16.13 -2.64
CA GLY A 172 -11.45 -14.98 -2.46
C GLY A 172 -10.96 -13.95 -1.44
N PHE A 173 -9.83 -14.22 -0.74
CA PHE A 173 -9.18 -13.24 0.13
C PHE A 173 -8.94 -11.91 -0.60
N SER A 174 -9.22 -10.80 0.07
CA SER A 174 -8.89 -9.47 -0.44
C SER A 174 -8.18 -8.71 0.67
N TYR A 175 -7.11 -8.02 0.30
CA TYR A 175 -6.40 -7.14 1.23
C TYR A 175 -6.76 -5.70 0.90
N ASN A 176 -7.75 -5.18 1.62
CA ASN A 176 -8.39 -3.90 1.37
C ASN A 176 -8.32 -3.00 2.62
N SER A 177 -8.09 -1.71 2.41
CA SER A 177 -7.89 -0.75 3.51
C SER A 177 -9.15 -0.56 4.37
N GLY A 178 -10.35 -0.81 3.82
CA GLY A 178 -11.63 -0.62 4.51
C GLY A 178 -12.03 -1.77 5.45
N ASN A 179 -11.45 -2.96 5.27
CA ASN A 179 -11.70 -4.15 6.11
C ASN A 179 -10.41 -4.72 6.73
N ASN A 180 -9.40 -3.86 6.92
CA ASN A 180 -8.12 -4.24 7.50
C ASN A 180 -8.30 -4.63 8.98
N ASN A 181 -7.37 -5.44 9.50
CA ASN A 181 -7.36 -5.85 10.91
C ASN A 181 -6.56 -4.89 11.79
N GLU A 182 -5.63 -4.14 11.21
CA GLU A 182 -4.76 -3.20 11.89
C GLU A 182 -5.12 -1.76 11.49
N TRP A 183 -5.31 -0.90 12.49
CA TRP A 183 -5.73 0.49 12.30
C TRP A 183 -4.84 1.43 13.10
N VAL A 184 -4.54 2.59 12.52
CA VAL A 184 -3.80 3.66 13.18
C VAL A 184 -4.79 4.59 13.88
N SER A 185 -4.68 4.69 15.20
CA SER A 185 -5.47 5.62 16.02
C SER A 185 -5.07 7.08 15.78
N ILE A 186 -5.90 8.02 16.22
CA ILE A 186 -5.64 9.47 16.12
C ILE A 186 -4.29 9.84 16.77
N ASP A 187 -3.97 9.30 17.93
CA ASP A 187 -2.73 9.61 18.64
C ASP A 187 -1.51 8.99 17.95
N GLU A 188 -1.64 7.77 17.42
CA GLU A 188 -0.59 7.16 16.60
C GLU A 188 -0.36 7.94 15.31
N ILE A 189 -1.41 8.46 14.66
CA ILE A 189 -1.26 9.34 13.49
C ILE A 189 -0.43 10.58 13.88
N ARG A 190 -0.73 11.22 15.01
CA ARG A 190 0.02 12.40 15.48
C ARG A 190 1.49 12.07 15.72
N ASN A 191 1.77 10.97 16.42
CA ASN A 191 3.14 10.51 16.68
C ASN A 191 3.90 10.25 15.38
N LEU A 192 3.27 9.56 14.42
CA LEU A 192 3.88 9.28 13.13
C LEU A 192 4.10 10.55 12.27
N ILE A 193 3.26 11.58 12.42
CA ILE A 193 3.49 12.89 11.78
C ILE A 193 4.73 13.55 12.38
N VAL A 194 4.86 13.56 13.70
CA VAL A 194 6.04 14.11 14.40
C VAL A 194 7.31 13.36 13.97
N GLU A 195 7.25 12.04 13.92
CA GLU A 195 8.41 11.20 13.62
C GLU A 195 8.86 11.31 12.15
N HIS A 196 7.93 11.30 11.20
CA HIS A 196 8.26 11.10 9.78
C HIS A 196 7.97 12.30 8.87
N VAL A 197 7.30 13.37 9.35
CA VAL A 197 6.82 14.46 8.49
C VAL A 197 7.25 15.83 8.98
N ASP A 198 6.94 16.16 10.24
CA ASP A 198 7.17 17.49 10.82
C ASP A 198 7.42 17.35 12.33
N PRO A 199 8.69 17.36 12.79
CA PRO A 199 9.04 17.20 14.20
C PRO A 199 8.45 18.26 15.14
N ASP A 200 8.08 19.43 14.59
CA ASP A 200 7.47 20.53 15.34
C ASP A 200 5.93 20.49 15.27
N PHE A 201 5.34 19.43 14.72
CA PHE A 201 3.91 19.31 14.55
C PHE A 201 3.15 19.34 15.89
N THR A 202 2.18 20.25 15.97
CA THR A 202 1.20 20.32 17.06
C THR A 202 -0.22 20.27 16.50
N ALA A 203 -1.02 19.37 17.05
CA ALA A 203 -2.45 19.25 16.76
C ALA A 203 -3.22 20.50 17.19
#